data_AF-A0A228IIX2-F1
#
_entry.id   AF-A0A228IIX2-F1
#
_cell.length_a   1.000
_cell.length_b   1.000
_cell.length_c   1.000
_cell.angle_alpha   90.00
_cell.angle_beta   90.00
_cell.angle_gamma   90.00
#
_symmetry.space_group_name_H-M   'P 1'
#
loop_
_entity.id
_entity.type
_entity.pdbx_description
1 polymer ?
#
loop_
_entity_poly.entity_id
_entity_poly.type
_entity_poly.pdbx_seq_one_letter_code
_entity_poly.pdbx_strand_id
1 'polypeptide(L)'
;MSDLITLAQAKAQLRITDTDSDGELTGLVAAASDIVVSYLKTVEAAAFTADTVPPRIRTAVLLVLASLYEDREGANDPIGPAVQSLLMRDRDPALA
;
A
#
# COMPACT_ATOMS: atom_id res chain seq x y z
N MET A 1 10.11 -1.31 8.70
CA MET A 1 8.64 -1.19 8.83
C MET A 1 8.04 -2.52 8.40
N SER A 2 6.88 -2.93 8.93
CA SER A 2 6.24 -4.20 8.58
C SER A 2 5.43 -4.08 7.29
N ASP A 3 5.45 -5.10 6.44
CA ASP A 3 4.63 -5.12 5.23
C ASP A 3 3.15 -5.33 5.58
N LEU A 4 2.29 -4.51 4.99
CA LEU A 4 0.83 -4.56 5.19
C LEU A 4 0.14 -5.56 4.26
N ILE A 5 0.86 -6.08 3.27
CA ILE A 5 0.38 -7.12 2.35
C ILE A 5 1.49 -8.13 2.09
N THR A 6 1.11 -9.32 1.68
CA THR A 6 2.05 -10.35 1.24
C THR A 6 2.38 -10.21 -0.24
N LEU A 7 3.53 -10.76 -0.66
CA LEU A 7 3.90 -10.85 -2.08
C LEU A 7 2.84 -11.58 -2.92
N ALA A 8 2.21 -12.63 -2.38
CA ALA A 8 1.15 -13.35 -3.06
C ALA A 8 -0.09 -12.46 -3.33
N GLN A 9 -0.45 -11.59 -2.38
CA GLN A 9 -1.54 -10.62 -2.57
C GLN A 9 -1.19 -9.55 -3.61
N ALA A 10 0.05 -9.07 -3.62
CA ALA A 10 0.54 -8.14 -4.64
C ALA A 10 0.49 -8.76 -6.05
N LYS A 11 0.97 -10.00 -6.21
CA LYS A 11 0.92 -10.75 -7.47
C LYS A 11 -0.50 -10.98 -7.96
N ALA A 12 -1.40 -11.35 -7.04
CA ALA A 12 -2.82 -11.51 -7.36
C ALA A 12 -3.45 -10.20 -7.87
N GLN A 13 -3.10 -9.07 -7.26
CA GLN A 13 -3.58 -7.74 -7.68
C GLN A 13 -3.09 -7.36 -9.08
N LEU A 14 -1.82 -7.63 -9.37
CA LEU A 14 -1.17 -7.30 -10.65
C LEU A 14 -1.38 -8.37 -11.74
N ARG A 15 -2.04 -9.48 -11.41
CA ARG A 15 -2.24 -10.64 -12.30
C ARG A 15 -0.92 -11.26 -12.80
N ILE A 16 0.12 -11.24 -11.95
CA ILE A 16 1.43 -11.84 -12.23
C ILE A 16 1.44 -13.28 -11.71
N THR A 17 1.88 -14.23 -12.54
CA THR A 17 1.89 -15.67 -12.21
C THR A 17 3.29 -16.27 -12.17
N ASP A 18 4.29 -15.63 -12.78
CA ASP A 18 5.70 -16.03 -12.74
C ASP A 18 6.39 -15.57 -11.46
N THR A 19 7.69 -15.83 -11.34
CA THR A 19 8.53 -15.45 -10.19
C THR A 19 9.65 -14.48 -10.56
N ASP A 20 9.75 -14.06 -11.81
CA ASP A 20 10.89 -13.27 -12.30
C ASP A 20 10.87 -11.85 -11.71
N SER A 21 9.67 -11.33 -11.43
CA SER A 21 9.46 -10.02 -10.80
C SER A 21 9.40 -10.04 -9.27
N ASP A 22 9.58 -11.19 -8.59
CA ASP A 22 9.38 -11.29 -7.14
C ASP A 22 10.28 -10.33 -6.35
N GLY A 23 11.51 -10.10 -6.81
CA GLY A 23 12.44 -9.14 -6.20
C GLY A 23 11.95 -7.70 -6.30
N GLU A 24 11.49 -7.28 -7.49
CA GLU A 24 10.92 -5.94 -7.72
C GLU A 24 9.64 -5.74 -6.90
N LEU A 25 8.74 -6.73 -6.94
CA LEU A 25 7.46 -6.69 -6.23
C LEU A 25 7.63 -6.63 -4.72
N THR A 26 8.64 -7.29 -4.15
CA THR A 26 8.96 -7.18 -2.72
C THR A 26 9.31 -5.73 -2.34
N GLY A 27 10.08 -5.03 -3.19
CA GLY A 27 10.37 -3.61 -2.99
C GLY A 27 9.12 -2.73 -3.08
N LEU A 28 8.24 -3.00 -4.05
CA LEU A 28 6.98 -2.27 -4.22
C LEU A 28 6.00 -2.50 -3.06
N VAL A 29 5.96 -3.70 -2.49
CA VAL A 29 5.15 -4.01 -1.29
C VAL A 29 5.60 -3.15 -0.11
N ALA A 30 6.91 -3.07 0.13
CA ALA A 30 7.46 -2.25 1.21
C ALA A 30 7.16 -0.77 0.98
N ALA A 31 7.37 -0.26 -0.25
CA ALA A 31 7.10 1.13 -0.60
C ALA A 31 5.61 1.50 -0.46
N ALA A 32 4.70 0.66 -0.97
CA ALA A 32 3.27 0.90 -0.87
C ALA A 32 2.77 0.88 0.59
N SER A 33 3.32 -0.02 1.40
CA SER A 33 3.02 -0.09 2.84
C SER A 33 3.46 1.19 3.55
N ASP A 34 4.68 1.65 3.30
CA ASP A 34 5.23 2.88 3.89
C ASP A 34 4.43 4.13 3.51
N ILE A 35 4.08 4.28 2.24
CA ILE A 35 3.26 5.39 1.74
C ILE A 35 1.91 5.45 2.47
N VAL A 36 1.23 4.32 2.66
CA VAL A 36 -0.07 4.28 3.34
C VAL A 36 0.07 4.56 4.84
N VAL A 37 1.08 4.01 5.51
CA VAL A 37 1.34 4.30 6.94
C VAL A 37 1.64 5.78 7.14
N SER A 38 2.48 6.35 6.27
CA SER A 38 2.83 7.77 6.26
C SER A 38 1.58 8.65 6.06
N TYR A 39 0.67 8.25 5.17
CA TYR A 39 -0.59 8.96 4.95
C TYR A 39 -1.51 8.95 6.18
N LEU A 40 -1.61 7.81 6.87
CA LEU A 40 -2.47 7.66 8.04
C LEU A 40 -2.01 8.49 9.24
N LYS A 41 -0.69 8.68 9.39
CA LYS A 41 -0.07 9.45 10.48
C LYS A 41 -0.42 8.96 11.90
N THR A 42 -0.83 7.69 12.07
CA THR A 42 -1.15 7.12 13.39
C THR A 42 -0.09 6.13 13.85
N VAL A 43 0.11 6.03 15.18
CA VAL A 43 1.02 5.03 15.77
C VAL A 43 0.49 3.61 15.55
N GLU A 44 -0.84 3.45 15.55
CA GLU A 44 -1.50 2.17 15.26
C GLU A 44 -1.21 1.67 13.85
N ALA A 45 -1.17 2.57 12.85
CA ALA A 45 -0.85 2.21 11.48
C ALA A 45 0.54 1.58 11.35
N ALA A 46 1.52 2.09 12.11
CA ALA A 46 2.88 1.56 12.11
C ALA A 46 3.00 0.16 12.76
N ALA A 47 2.00 -0.27 13.52
CA ALA A 47 1.96 -1.58 14.17
C ALA A 47 1.20 -2.65 13.36
N PHE A 48 0.53 -2.29 12.27
CA PHE A 48 -0.16 -3.25 11.44
C PHE A 48 0.80 -4.18 10.70
N THR A 49 0.29 -5.37 10.39
CA THR A 49 0.96 -6.41 9.61
C THR A 49 -0.01 -6.94 8.56
N ALA A 50 0.46 -7.74 7.61
CA ALA A 50 -0.40 -8.40 6.63
C ALA A 50 -1.59 -9.17 7.25
N ASP A 51 -1.44 -9.69 8.47
CA ASP A 51 -2.48 -10.45 9.16
C ASP A 51 -3.44 -9.55 9.95
N THR A 52 -2.94 -8.45 10.52
CA THR A 52 -3.72 -7.58 11.42
C THR A 52 -4.28 -6.33 10.75
N VAL A 53 -3.83 -6.01 9.53
CA VAL A 53 -4.28 -4.81 8.82
C VAL A 53 -5.78 -4.87 8.51
N PRO A 54 -6.55 -3.81 8.79
CA PRO A 54 -7.95 -3.71 8.39
C PRO A 54 -8.12 -3.86 6.87
N PRO A 55 -9.18 -4.55 6.39
CA PRO A 55 -9.39 -4.79 4.96
C PRO A 55 -9.39 -3.52 4.10
N ARG A 56 -9.93 -2.41 4.60
CA ARG A 56 -9.96 -1.12 3.90
C ARG A 56 -8.55 -0.54 3.66
N ILE A 57 -7.66 -0.65 4.66
CA ILE A 57 -6.27 -0.19 4.57
C ILE A 57 -5.52 -1.14 3.63
N ARG A 58 -5.76 -2.44 3.72
CA ARG A 58 -5.21 -3.43 2.79
C ARG A 58 -5.54 -3.09 1.33
N THR A 59 -6.79 -2.78 1.03
CA THR A 59 -7.21 -2.37 -0.31
C THR A 59 -6.51 -1.11 -0.76
N ALA A 60 -6.35 -0.11 0.11
CA ALA A 60 -5.60 1.10 -0.21
C ALA A 60 -4.14 0.80 -0.57
N VAL A 61 -3.45 -0.07 0.18
CA VAL A 61 -2.07 -0.50 -0.12
C VAL A 61 -2.00 -1.19 -1.50
N LEU A 62 -2.97 -2.05 -1.83
CA LEU A 62 -3.01 -2.72 -3.14
C LEU A 62 -3.22 -1.73 -4.31
N LEU A 63 -4.02 -0.68 -4.11
CA LEU A 63 -4.22 0.37 -5.10
C LEU A 63 -2.96 1.23 -5.30
N VAL A 64 -2.29 1.59 -4.20
CA VAL A 64 -1.00 2.30 -4.22
C VAL A 64 0.04 1.45 -4.95
N LEU A 65 0.14 0.17 -4.62
CA LEU A 65 1.08 -0.75 -5.29
C LEU A 65 0.82 -0.84 -6.80
N ALA A 66 -0.44 -0.95 -7.22
CA ALA A 66 -0.78 -0.95 -8.64
C ALA A 66 -0.36 0.35 -9.33
N SER A 67 -0.57 1.50 -8.68
CA SER A 67 -0.14 2.79 -9.22
C SER A 67 1.39 2.87 -9.40
N LEU A 68 2.16 2.41 -8.40
CA LEU A 68 3.62 2.43 -8.47
C LEU A 68 4.18 1.47 -9.52
N TYR A 69 3.52 0.34 -9.72
CA TYR A 69 3.92 -0.65 -10.72
C TYR A 69 3.69 -0.15 -12.15
N GLU A 70 2.53 0.46 -12.41
CA GLU A 70 2.15 0.98 -13.72
C GLU A 70 2.89 2.27 -14.08
N ASP A 71 3.11 3.17 -13.10
CA ASP A 71 3.76 4.47 -13.31
C ASP A 71 5.16 4.52 -12.68
N ARG A 72 6.14 4.05 -13.45
CA ARG A 72 7.55 4.02 -13.04
C ARG A 72 8.25 5.37 -13.14
N GLU A 73 7.66 6.33 -13.87
CA GLU A 73 8.21 7.67 -14.05
C GLU A 73 7.80 8.62 -12.93
N GLY A 74 6.78 8.25 -12.15
CA GLY A 74 6.24 9.06 -11.05
C GLY A 74 5.44 10.26 -11.54
N ALA A 75 4.78 10.12 -12.69
CA ALA A 75 3.94 11.18 -13.26
C ALA A 75 2.65 11.40 -12.45
N ASN A 76 2.20 10.40 -11.71
CA ASN A 76 0.96 10.38 -10.95
C ASN A 76 1.23 10.22 -9.45
N ASP A 77 0.37 10.84 -8.64
CA ASP A 77 0.36 10.61 -7.21
C ASP A 77 -0.23 9.22 -6.91
N PRO A 78 0.50 8.31 -6.24
CA PRO A 78 -0.02 7.01 -5.85
C PRO A 78 -1.18 7.10 -4.84
N ILE A 79 -1.31 8.20 -4.11
CA ILE A 79 -2.47 8.48 -3.25
C ILE A 79 -3.61 9.11 -4.07
N GLY A 80 -4.21 8.30 -4.93
CA GLY A 80 -5.35 8.71 -5.75
C GLY A 80 -6.65 8.94 -4.95
N PRO A 81 -7.70 9.51 -5.58
CA PRO A 81 -8.97 9.82 -4.90
C PRO A 81 -9.66 8.63 -4.22
N ALA A 82 -9.50 7.42 -4.79
CA ALA A 82 -10.02 6.19 -4.20
C ALA A 82 -9.30 5.84 -2.89
N VAL A 83 -7.97 5.96 -2.86
CA VAL A 83 -7.14 5.73 -1.67
C VAL A 83 -7.52 6.72 -0.58
N GLN A 84 -7.64 8.01 -0.93
CA GLN A 84 -8.08 9.03 0.02
C GLN A 84 -9.47 8.74 0.59
N SER A 85 -10.43 8.36 -0.25
CA SER A 85 -11.80 8.03 0.18
C SER A 85 -11.84 6.84 1.13
N LEU A 86 -10.97 5.84 0.95
CA LEU A 86 -10.84 4.68 1.83
C LEU A 86 -10.22 5.04 3.18
N LEU A 87 -9.21 5.92 3.18
CA LEU A 87 -8.37 6.20 4.34
C LEU A 87 -8.80 7.44 5.14
N MET A 88 -9.70 8.30 4.62
CA MET A 88 -10.05 9.57 5.27
C MET A 88 -10.56 9.41 6.71
N ARG A 89 -11.15 8.27 7.04
CA ARG A 89 -11.71 7.97 8.37
C ARG A 89 -10.68 7.48 9.38
N ASP A 90 -9.54 6.99 8.88
CA ASP A 90 -8.50 6.36 9.68
C ASP A 90 -7.28 7.26 9.87
N ARG A 91 -7.24 8.36 9.12
CA ARG A 91 -6.21 9.38 9.25
C ARG A 91 -6.41 10.16 10.54
N ASP A 92 -5.32 10.42 11.27
CA ASP A 92 -5.35 11.34 12.41
C ASP A 92 -5.60 12.78 11.93
N PRO A 93 -6.75 13.42 12.29
CA PRO A 93 -7.03 14.80 11.89
C PRO A 93 -6.18 15.83 12.67
N ALA A 94 -5.53 15.44 13.76
CA ALA A 94 -4.76 16.34 14.63
C ALA A 94 -3.27 16.47 14.23
N LEU A 95 -2.77 15.63 13.32
CA LEU A 95 -1.39 15.65 12.86
C LEU A 95 -1.31 16.28 11.44
N ALA A 96 -1.15 17.61 11.42
CA ALA A 96 -1.01 18.42 10.21
C ALA A 96 0.23 18.03 9.38
#